data_AF-A0A966EJT8-F1
#
_entry.id   AF-A0A966EJT8-F1
#
_cell.length_a   1.000
_cell.length_b   1.000
_cell.length_c   1.000
_cell.angle_alpha   90.00
_cell.angle_beta   90.00
_cell.angle_gamma   90.00
#
_symmetry.space_group_name_H-M   'P 1'
#
loop_
_entity.id
_entity.type
_entity.pdbx_description
1 polymer ?
#
loop_
_entity_poly.entity_id
_entity_poly.type
_entity_poly.pdbx_seq_one_letter_code
_entity_poly.pdbx_strand_id
1 'polypeptide(L)'
;MSHSLTDSGAAHKPSILRLPVFNESGGNDTFVAGNDPRTLRVLRTLSAVSPTDSTILIEGESGTGKDLVARLVHQTSNKSKGPWVTLNCGAIPQSLVESELFGALKGS
;
A
#
# COMPACT_ATOMS: atom_id res chain seq x y z
N MET A 1 -28.95 -20.61 43.04
CA MET A 1 -29.01 -20.63 41.57
C MET A 1 -28.16 -19.48 41.07
N SER A 2 -26.87 -19.77 40.89
CA SER A 2 -25.82 -18.80 40.63
C SER A 2 -25.18 -19.17 39.31
N HIS A 3 -25.41 -18.38 38.26
CA HIS A 3 -24.47 -18.26 37.15
C HIS A 3 -24.63 -16.89 36.51
N SER A 4 -23.75 -15.99 36.94
CA SER A 4 -23.43 -14.74 36.26
C SER A 4 -22.62 -15.07 35.01
N LEU A 5 -23.15 -14.73 33.83
CA LEU A 5 -22.36 -14.73 32.60
C LEU A 5 -21.65 -13.39 32.50
N THR A 6 -20.36 -13.50 32.69
CA THR A 6 -19.28 -12.52 32.57
C THR A 6 -19.41 -11.64 31.33
N ASP A 7 -19.50 -10.35 31.60
CA ASP A 7 -18.93 -9.29 30.78
C ASP A 7 -17.47 -9.64 30.47
N SER A 8 -17.20 -9.93 29.20
CA SER A 8 -15.85 -9.98 28.66
C SER A 8 -15.80 -9.05 27.45
N GLY A 9 -15.93 -7.75 27.72
CA GLY A 9 -15.44 -6.70 26.86
C GLY A 9 -13.95 -6.90 26.59
N ALA A 10 -13.64 -7.68 25.56
CA ALA A 10 -12.29 -7.82 25.04
C ALA A 10 -11.81 -6.44 24.59
N ALA A 11 -10.93 -5.84 25.38
CA ALA A 11 -10.26 -4.60 25.08
C ALA A 11 -9.63 -4.70 23.69
N HIS A 12 -10.25 -4.04 22.71
CA HIS A 12 -9.80 -3.99 21.32
C HIS A 12 -8.57 -3.09 21.26
N LYS A 13 -7.41 -3.67 21.61
CA LYS A 13 -6.11 -2.99 21.53
C LYS A 13 -5.86 -2.70 20.04
N PRO A 14 -5.79 -1.43 19.60
CA PRO A 14 -5.56 -1.16 18.19
C PRO A 14 -4.20 -1.73 17.80
N SER A 15 -4.22 -2.62 16.81
CA SER A 15 -3.00 -3.17 16.22
C SER A 15 -2.38 -2.08 15.35
N ILE A 16 -1.78 -1.06 15.97
CA ILE A 16 -0.96 -0.10 15.25
C ILE A 16 0.28 -0.88 14.81
N LEU A 17 0.25 -1.37 13.57
CA LEU A 17 1.46 -1.83 12.91
C LEU A 17 2.31 -0.57 12.69
N ARG A 18 3.29 -0.37 13.58
CA ARG A 18 4.23 0.74 13.52
C ARG A 18 5.24 0.43 12.41
N LEU A 19 4.78 0.56 11.18
CA LEU A 19 5.65 0.47 10.00
C LEU A 19 6.57 1.70 10.00
N PRO A 20 7.85 1.55 9.64
CA PRO A 20 8.74 2.69 9.48
C PRO A 20 8.18 3.59 8.38
N VAL A 21 7.69 4.76 8.79
CA VAL A 21 7.33 5.88 7.91
C VAL A 21 8.59 6.74 7.71
N PHE A 22 8.55 7.72 6.80
CA PHE A 22 9.51 8.83 6.54
C PHE A 22 10.60 8.56 5.47
N ASN A 23 10.90 9.37 4.42
CA ASN A 23 10.34 10.55 3.71
C ASN A 23 11.25 10.94 2.48
N GLU A 24 10.73 11.59 1.41
CA GLU A 24 11.53 12.36 0.39
C GLU A 24 11.29 13.89 0.38
N SER A 25 10.36 14.45 1.15
CA SER A 25 10.18 15.90 1.38
C SER A 25 9.31 16.16 2.62
N GLY A 26 9.83 16.84 3.64
CA GLY A 26 9.37 16.93 5.06
C GLY A 26 7.86 16.96 5.42
N GLY A 27 7.08 15.93 5.08
CA GLY A 27 5.66 15.80 5.41
C GLY A 27 5.35 14.51 6.19
N ASN A 28 4.58 14.63 7.27
CA ASN A 28 4.19 13.54 8.17
C ASN A 28 2.98 12.75 7.63
N ASP A 29 3.08 12.14 6.45
CA ASP A 29 2.01 11.30 5.92
C ASP A 29 1.87 10.02 6.75
N THR A 30 0.76 9.91 7.50
CA THR A 30 0.46 8.74 8.33
C THR A 30 -0.34 7.73 7.50
N PHE A 31 0.20 6.51 7.30
CA PHE A 31 -0.61 5.41 6.76
C PHE A 31 -1.55 4.89 7.84
N VAL A 32 -2.85 5.05 7.63
CA VAL A 32 -3.89 4.57 8.55
C VAL A 32 -4.56 3.34 7.94
N ALA A 33 -4.48 2.22 8.64
CA ALA A 33 -5.18 0.99 8.29
C ALA A 33 -6.26 0.66 9.32
N GLY A 34 -7.36 0.09 8.84
CA GLY A 34 -8.39 -0.48 9.71
C GLY A 34 -7.88 -1.71 10.47
N ASN A 35 -8.46 -1.96 11.65
CA ASN A 35 -8.12 -3.11 12.49
C ASN A 35 -8.86 -4.41 12.10
N ASP A 36 -9.40 -4.49 10.88
CA ASP A 36 -10.09 -5.67 10.39
C ASP A 36 -9.07 -6.79 10.10
N PRO A 37 -9.35 -8.05 10.48
CA PRO A 37 -8.44 -9.18 10.23
C PRO A 37 -8.04 -9.35 8.76
N ARG A 38 -8.90 -8.97 7.81
CA ARG A 38 -8.62 -9.01 6.37
C ARG A 38 -7.58 -7.95 5.98
N THR A 39 -7.70 -6.74 6.52
CA THR A 39 -6.70 -5.69 6.34
C THR A 39 -5.35 -6.11 6.91
N LEU A 40 -5.34 -6.67 8.13
CA LEU A 40 -4.12 -7.18 8.75
C LEU A 40 -3.47 -8.31 7.94
N ARG A 41 -4.26 -9.17 7.29
CA ARG A 41 -3.74 -10.21 6.40
C ARG A 41 -3.02 -9.63 5.20
N VAL A 42 -3.59 -8.60 4.57
CA VAL A 42 -2.94 -7.89 3.44
C VAL A 42 -1.61 -7.28 3.88
N LEU A 43 -1.59 -6.60 5.04
CA LEU A 43 -0.36 -5.99 5.57
C LEU A 43 0.73 -7.03 5.89
N ARG A 44 0.34 -8.22 6.39
CA ARG A 44 1.28 -9.33 6.60
C ARG A 44 1.85 -9.84 5.29
N THR A 45 1.01 -10.06 4.27
CA THR A 45 1.48 -10.45 2.94
C THR A 45 2.45 -9.41 2.38
N LEU A 46 2.10 -8.13 2.49
CA LEU A 46 2.95 -7.02 2.06
C LEU A 46 4.33 -7.08 2.71
N SER A 47 4.40 -7.26 4.04
CA SER A 47 5.68 -7.34 4.75
C SER A 47 6.58 -8.50 4.31
N ALA A 48 5.98 -9.59 3.79
CA ALA A 48 6.72 -10.73 3.29
C ALA A 48 7.22 -10.53 1.85
N VAL A 49 6.47 -9.80 1.02
CA VAL A 49 6.81 -9.59 -0.40
C VAL A 49 7.62 -8.31 -0.65
N SER A 50 7.52 -7.30 0.22
CA SER A 50 8.22 -6.03 0.04
C SER A 50 9.75 -6.14 -0.08
N PRO A 51 10.48 -7.02 0.63
CA PRO A 51 11.94 -7.13 0.46
C PRO A 51 12.35 -7.92 -0.79
N THR A 52 11.40 -8.42 -1.58
CA THR A 52 11.69 -9.23 -2.78
C THR A 52 11.74 -8.37 -4.05
N ASP A 53 12.39 -8.87 -5.09
CA ASP A 53 12.43 -8.25 -6.42
C ASP A 53 11.27 -8.67 -7.34
N SER A 54 10.28 -9.39 -6.81
CA SER A 54 9.13 -9.88 -7.56
C SER A 54 8.16 -8.77 -7.95
N THR A 55 7.52 -8.91 -9.11
CA THR A 55 6.39 -8.06 -9.50
C THR A 55 5.19 -8.33 -8.60
N ILE A 56 4.58 -7.27 -8.06
CA ILE A 56 3.42 -7.35 -7.16
C ILE A 56 2.18 -6.83 -7.89
N LEU A 57 1.13 -7.64 -7.91
CA LEU A 57 -0.21 -7.25 -8.38
C LEU A 57 -1.10 -6.94 -7.16
N ILE A 58 -1.70 -5.75 -7.14
CA ILE A 58 -2.64 -5.33 -6.10
C ILE A 58 -4.04 -5.27 -6.68
N GLU A 59 -4.92 -6.15 -6.21
CA GLU A 59 -6.31 -6.24 -6.66
C GLU A 59 -7.27 -5.66 -5.61
N GLY A 60 -8.43 -5.21 -6.08
CA GLY A 60 -9.48 -4.67 -5.22
C GLY A 60 -10.34 -3.62 -5.93
N GLU A 61 -11.49 -3.33 -5.34
CA GLU A 61 -12.45 -2.35 -5.88
C GLU A 61 -11.87 -0.93 -5.93
N SER A 62 -12.48 -0.07 -6.75
CA SER A 62 -12.10 1.35 -6.81
C SER A 62 -12.29 2.02 -5.43
N GLY A 63 -11.37 2.90 -5.04
CA GLY A 63 -11.45 3.60 -3.75
C GLY A 63 -10.99 2.81 -2.52
N THR A 64 -10.49 1.57 -2.66
CA THR A 64 -10.00 0.76 -1.52
C THR A 64 -8.57 1.07 -1.07
N GLY A 65 -7.93 2.11 -1.63
CA GLY A 65 -6.59 2.55 -1.20
C GLY A 65 -5.42 1.75 -1.79
N LYS A 66 -5.59 1.10 -2.95
CA LYS A 66 -4.54 0.32 -3.63
C LYS A 66 -3.23 1.12 -3.83
N ASP A 67 -3.35 2.41 -4.16
CA ASP A 67 -2.18 3.28 -4.37
C ASP A 67 -1.38 3.49 -3.07
N LEU A 68 -2.08 3.56 -1.93
CA LEU A 68 -1.43 3.65 -0.61
C LEU A 68 -0.70 2.35 -0.27
N VAL A 69 -1.31 1.21 -0.61
CA VAL A 69 -0.67 -0.11 -0.45
C VAL A 69 0.57 -0.21 -1.34
N ALA A 70 0.51 0.22 -2.60
CA ALA A 70 1.65 0.24 -3.51
C ALA A 70 2.79 1.12 -2.99
N ARG A 71 2.46 2.32 -2.48
CA ARG A 71 3.44 3.22 -1.84
C ARG A 71 4.09 2.56 -0.63
N LEU A 72 3.31 1.87 0.19
CA LEU A 72 3.82 1.14 1.36
C LEU A 72 4.77 0.01 0.96
N VAL A 73 4.46 -0.75 -0.11
CA VAL A 73 5.38 -1.77 -0.66
C VAL A 73 6.73 -1.15 -0.98
N HIS A 74 6.76 -0.05 -1.76
CA HIS A 74 8.02 0.61 -2.14
C HIS A 74 8.81 1.09 -0.94
N GLN A 75 8.15 1.78 -0.01
CA GLN A 75 8.76 2.30 1.21
C GLN A 75 9.36 1.21 2.10
N THR A 76 8.76 0.02 2.12
CA THR A 76 9.22 -1.12 2.92
C THR A 76 10.06 -2.13 2.13
N SER A 77 10.45 -1.77 0.90
CA SER A 77 11.30 -2.59 0.04
C SER A 77 12.78 -2.21 0.14
N ASN A 78 13.63 -3.06 -0.45
CA ASN A 78 15.06 -2.78 -0.63
C ASN A 78 15.32 -1.59 -1.59
N LYS A 79 14.31 -1.17 -2.37
CA LYS A 79 14.37 -0.07 -3.35
C LYS A 79 13.76 1.24 -2.82
N SER A 80 13.46 1.32 -1.54
CA SER A 80 12.82 2.49 -0.90
C SER A 80 13.54 3.82 -1.10
N LYS A 81 14.86 3.81 -1.30
CA LYS A 81 15.69 5.00 -1.61
C LYS A 81 15.71 5.37 -3.10
N GLY A 82 15.15 4.52 -3.96
CA GLY A 82 15.04 4.76 -5.39
C GLY A 82 13.80 5.59 -5.74
N PRO A 83 13.74 6.09 -6.97
CA PRO A 83 12.61 6.90 -7.42
C PRO A 83 11.31 6.09 -7.37
N TRP A 84 10.25 6.72 -6.87
CA TRP A 84 8.88 6.21 -6.91
C TRP A 84 8.12 6.88 -8.05
N VAL A 85 7.82 6.12 -9.11
CA VAL A 85 7.10 6.63 -10.28
C VAL A 85 5.75 5.92 -10.38
N THR A 86 4.67 6.69 -10.32
CA THR A 86 3.30 6.19 -10.46
C THR A 86 2.75 6.55 -11.83
N LEU A 87 2.06 5.61 -12.46
CA LEU A 87 1.36 5.82 -13.72
C LEU A 87 -0.10 5.39 -13.58
N ASN A 88 -1.03 6.29 -13.89
CA ASN A 88 -2.45 5.96 -13.95
C ASN A 88 -2.84 5.66 -15.40
N CYS A 89 -2.94 4.37 -15.75
CA CYS A 89 -3.32 3.94 -17.09
C CYS A 89 -4.71 4.44 -17.52
N GLY A 90 -5.62 4.72 -16.59
CA GLY A 90 -6.96 5.23 -16.89
C GLY A 90 -6.99 6.72 -17.24
N ALA A 91 -5.93 7.46 -16.92
CA ALA A 91 -5.81 8.88 -17.21
C ALA A 91 -5.07 9.17 -18.53
N ILE A 92 -4.45 8.16 -19.16
CA ILE A 92 -3.64 8.31 -20.37
C ILE A 92 -4.44 7.83 -21.59
N PRO A 93 -4.59 8.64 -22.64
CA PRO A 93 -5.19 8.21 -23.90
C PRO A 93 -4.41 7.04 -24.52
N GLN A 94 -5.09 6.03 -25.05
CA GLN A 94 -4.44 4.85 -25.65
C GLN A 94 -3.39 5.19 -26.72
N SER A 95 -3.63 6.25 -27.50
CA SER A 95 -2.70 6.71 -28.54
C SER A 95 -1.38 7.27 -27.99
N LEU A 96 -1.31 7.60 -26.70
CA LEU A 96 -0.14 8.21 -26.05
C LEU A 96 0.55 7.27 -25.04
N VAL A 97 -0.05 6.13 -24.69
CA VAL A 97 0.49 5.21 -23.68
C VAL A 97 1.92 4.79 -24.00
N GLU A 98 2.20 4.45 -25.26
CA GLU A 98 3.53 4.00 -25.68
C GLU A 98 4.58 5.10 -25.56
N SER A 99 4.26 6.32 -26.02
CA SER A 99 5.17 7.47 -25.93
C SER A 99 5.43 7.91 -24.49
N GLU A 100 4.46 7.76 -23.58
CA GLU A 100 4.64 8.10 -22.16
C GLU A 100 5.47 7.04 -21.43
N LEU A 101 5.28 5.75 -21.76
CA LEU A 101 6.01 4.64 -21.12
C LEU A 101 7.46 4.51 -21.60
N PHE A 102 7.69 4.71 -22.90
CA PHE A 102 8.98 4.40 -23.53
C PHE A 102 9.69 5.64 -24.09
N GLY A 103 9.02 6.78 -24.14
CA GLY A 103 9.50 7.99 -24.81
C GLY A 103 9.28 7.94 -26.32
N ALA A 104 9.29 9.12 -26.95
CA ALA A 104 9.28 9.27 -28.40
C ALA A 104 10.53 10.02 -28.86
N LEU A 105 11.13 9.60 -29.97
CA LEU A 105 12.23 10.31 -30.61
C LEU A 105 11.67 11.47 -31.45
N LYS A 106 12.28 12.66 -31.36
CA LYS A 106 11.91 13.77 -32.25
C LYS A 106 12.20 13.39 -33.70
N GLY A 107 11.16 13.30 -34.53
CA GLY A 107 11.26 13.11 -35.99
C GLY A 107 10.60 11.86 -36.57
N SER A 108 9.74 11.16 -35.83
CA SER A 108 8.85 10.11 -36.36
C SER A 108 7.60 10.69 -37.01
#